data_AF-A0A3M8S8U1-F1
#
_entry.id   AF-A0A3M8S8U1-F1
#
_cell.length_a   1.000
_cell.length_b   1.000
_cell.length_c   1.000
_cell.angle_alpha   90.00
_cell.angle_beta   90.00
_cell.angle_gamma   90.00
#
_symmetry.space_group_name_H-M   'P 1'
#
loop_
_entity.id
_entity.type
_entity.pdbx_description
1 polymer ?
#
loop_
_entity_poly.entity_id
_entity_poly.type
_entity_poly.pdbx_seq_one_letter_code
_entity_poly.pdbx_strand_id
1 'polypeptide(L)'
;IPPAAEVLVTVDNGISSLEGVREAKARGLQVVITDHHLPGAELPAADAIVNPNQPACPFPWKGSAGVAVAFYLAAALRSVLDAEGWFAVRPRPSFAPLWDLVALGTVADVVPLERNNRILVMQGLRRLNAGRGRPGLQALLEVAGRASGRLQASDLGFILGPRINAAGRLEDMEIGIRLLLAPDLESARPLAMQLDELNRQRRGIED
;
A
#
# COMPACT_ATOMS: atom_id res chain seq x y z
N ILE A 1 -10.55 3.68 17.56
CA ILE A 1 -10.17 2.25 17.62
C ILE A 1 -11.43 1.47 17.94
N PRO A 2 -11.79 0.44 17.14
CA PRO A 2 -12.97 -0.37 17.41
C PRO A 2 -12.88 -0.97 18.81
N PRO A 3 -13.98 -1.03 19.59
CA PRO A 3 -13.96 -1.48 20.99
C PRO A 3 -13.51 -2.94 21.22
N ALA A 4 -13.29 -3.72 20.15
CA ALA A 4 -12.83 -5.11 20.20
C ALA A 4 -11.45 -5.35 19.58
N ALA A 5 -10.72 -4.29 19.15
CA ALA A 5 -9.38 -4.49 18.61
C ALA A 5 -8.43 -4.88 19.74
N GLU A 6 -7.67 -5.97 19.56
CA GLU A 6 -6.62 -6.42 20.49
C GLU A 6 -5.22 -6.10 19.97
N VAL A 7 -5.09 -5.98 18.64
CA VAL A 7 -3.83 -5.70 17.94
C VAL A 7 -4.01 -4.50 17.00
N LEU A 8 -3.09 -3.54 17.10
CA LEU A 8 -2.91 -2.44 16.18
C LEU A 8 -1.72 -2.74 15.27
N VAL A 9 -1.98 -2.90 13.97
CA VAL A 9 -0.93 -2.98 12.95
C VAL A 9 -0.92 -1.68 12.16
N THR A 10 0.18 -0.93 12.23
CA THR A 10 0.34 0.27 11.40
C THR A 10 0.86 -0.12 10.02
N VAL A 11 0.53 0.68 9.02
CA VAL A 11 1.06 0.56 7.65
C VAL A 11 1.51 1.93 7.22
N ASP A 12 2.75 2.01 6.72
CA ASP A 12 3.35 3.23 6.17
C ASP A 12 3.44 4.39 7.16
N ASN A 13 3.45 4.07 8.46
CA ASN A 13 3.50 5.05 9.55
C ASN A 13 3.87 4.35 10.86
N GLY A 14 4.23 5.12 11.87
CA GLY A 14 4.33 4.66 13.25
C GLY A 14 5.74 4.71 13.83
N ILE A 15 6.82 4.65 13.03
CA ILE A 15 8.20 4.56 13.55
C ILE A 15 8.60 5.77 14.41
N SER A 16 7.96 6.92 14.20
CA SER A 16 8.19 8.16 14.95
C SER A 16 7.00 8.53 15.86
N SER A 17 5.98 7.67 15.98
CA SER A 17 4.75 7.95 16.70
C SER A 17 4.83 7.50 18.17
N LEU A 18 5.65 8.18 18.96
CA LEU A 18 5.85 7.84 20.39
C LEU A 18 4.53 7.93 21.18
N GLU A 19 3.82 9.06 21.05
CA GLU A 19 2.58 9.31 21.79
C GLU A 19 1.43 8.42 21.30
N GLY A 20 1.30 8.22 19.99
CA GLY A 20 0.26 7.35 19.43
C GLY A 20 0.40 5.90 19.91
N VAL A 21 1.64 5.40 19.97
CA VAL A 21 1.93 4.05 20.49
C VAL A 21 1.69 4.00 22.00
N ARG A 22 2.13 5.01 22.77
CA ARG A 22 1.86 5.08 24.22
C ARG A 22 0.37 5.00 24.54
N GLU A 23 -0.45 5.75 23.80
CA GLU A 23 -1.90 5.73 23.96
C GLU A 23 -2.52 4.37 23.59
N ALA A 24 -2.05 3.74 22.50
CA ALA A 24 -2.49 2.40 22.12
C ALA A 24 -2.15 1.36 23.20
N LYS A 25 -0.93 1.42 23.76
CA LYS A 25 -0.50 0.54 24.87
C LYS A 25 -1.32 0.78 26.14
N ALA A 26 -1.64 2.04 26.47
CA ALA A 26 -2.48 2.38 27.63
C ALA A 26 -3.90 1.80 27.52
N ARG A 27 -4.37 1.55 26.30
CA ARG A 27 -5.64 0.87 26.01
C ARG A 27 -5.54 -0.66 25.98
N GLY A 28 -4.38 -1.22 26.31
CA GLY A 28 -4.15 -2.67 26.36
C GLY A 28 -3.86 -3.32 25.01
N LEU A 29 -3.57 -2.54 23.96
CA LEU A 29 -3.31 -3.09 22.63
C LEU A 29 -1.90 -3.67 22.51
N GLN A 30 -1.76 -4.73 21.73
CA GLN A 30 -0.50 -5.06 21.09
C GLN A 30 -0.30 -4.16 19.87
N VAL A 31 0.90 -3.63 19.67
CA VAL A 31 1.22 -2.69 18.61
C VAL A 31 2.35 -3.25 17.76
N VAL A 32 2.05 -3.46 16.48
CA VAL A 32 3.00 -3.86 15.45
C VAL A 32 3.15 -2.70 14.47
N ILE A 33 4.35 -2.15 14.37
CA ILE A 33 4.64 -1.07 13.44
C ILE A 33 5.15 -1.66 12.13
N THR A 34 4.53 -1.29 11.00
CA THR A 34 5.14 -1.48 9.67
C THR A 34 5.29 -0.13 9.00
N ASP A 35 6.55 0.23 8.72
CA ASP A 35 6.90 1.57 8.27
C ASP A 35 8.21 1.52 7.46
N HIS A 36 8.53 2.60 6.80
CA HIS A 36 9.77 2.79 6.05
C HIS A 36 10.42 4.16 6.29
N HIS A 37 9.76 5.07 7.00
CA HIS A 37 10.33 6.37 7.33
C HIS A 37 11.58 6.26 8.19
N LEU A 38 12.38 7.34 8.22
CA LEU A 38 13.53 7.42 9.12
C LEU A 38 13.05 7.46 10.58
N PRO A 39 13.70 6.70 11.49
CA PRO A 39 13.36 6.74 12.90
C PRO A 39 13.74 8.09 13.53
N GLY A 40 13.02 8.47 14.58
CA GLY A 40 13.43 9.55 15.47
C GLY A 40 14.62 9.17 16.37
N ALA A 41 14.95 10.06 17.31
CA ALA A 41 16.00 9.80 18.31
C ALA A 41 15.65 8.62 19.24
N GLU A 42 14.36 8.42 19.48
CA GLU A 42 13.81 7.33 20.27
C GLU A 42 12.84 6.52 19.41
N LEU A 43 12.77 5.22 19.67
CA LEU A 43 11.78 4.34 19.04
C LEU A 43 10.55 4.19 19.94
N PRO A 44 9.35 4.08 19.36
CA PRO A 44 8.14 3.80 20.12
C PRO A 44 8.21 2.44 20.82
N ALA A 45 7.60 2.34 22.00
CA ALA A 45 7.47 1.10 22.77
C ALA A 45 6.41 0.14 22.18
N ALA A 46 6.57 -0.20 20.91
CA ALA A 46 5.75 -1.18 20.19
C ALA A 46 6.21 -2.61 20.48
N ASP A 47 5.31 -3.58 20.35
CA ASP A 47 5.61 -5.01 20.55
C ASP A 47 6.46 -5.58 19.40
N ALA A 48 6.34 -5.00 18.19
CA ALA A 48 7.24 -5.27 17.08
C ALA A 48 7.36 -4.05 16.16
N ILE A 49 8.55 -3.87 15.58
CA ILE A 49 8.81 -2.85 14.56
C ILE A 49 9.43 -3.51 13.33
N VAL A 50 8.75 -3.37 12.20
CA VAL A 50 9.20 -3.80 10.88
C VAL A 50 9.47 -2.54 10.07
N ASN A 51 10.71 -2.06 10.11
CA ASN A 51 11.16 -0.92 9.32
C ASN A 51 12.59 -1.15 8.82
N PRO A 52 12.87 -1.04 7.49
CA PRO A 52 14.22 -1.20 6.95
C PRO A 52 15.22 -0.18 7.50
N ASN A 53 14.77 1.00 7.92
CA ASN A 53 15.57 2.12 8.42
C ASN A 53 15.73 2.15 9.94
N GLN A 54 15.18 1.18 10.68
CA GLN A 54 15.40 1.12 12.12
C GLN A 54 16.88 0.81 12.47
N PRO A 55 17.39 1.28 13.62
CA PRO A 55 18.76 1.06 14.05
C PRO A 55 19.16 -0.42 14.00
N ALA A 56 20.40 -0.68 13.59
CA ALA A 56 21.00 -2.01 13.47
C ALA A 56 20.27 -3.01 12.53
N CYS A 57 19.27 -2.58 11.75
CA CYS A 57 18.62 -3.44 10.77
C CYS A 57 19.60 -3.82 9.64
N PRO A 58 19.86 -5.11 9.38
CA PRO A 58 20.82 -5.54 8.35
C PRO A 58 20.22 -5.54 6.94
N PHE A 59 18.92 -5.26 6.80
CA PHE A 59 18.24 -5.33 5.52
C PHE A 59 18.84 -4.31 4.52
N PRO A 60 19.33 -4.75 3.34
CA PRO A 60 20.12 -3.90 2.46
C PRO A 60 19.29 -2.84 1.71
N TRP A 61 18.00 -3.11 1.48
CA TRP A 61 17.14 -2.24 0.65
C TRP A 61 16.44 -1.17 1.49
N LYS A 62 17.23 -0.20 1.96
CA LYS A 62 16.78 0.91 2.83
C LYS A 62 15.74 1.83 2.20
N GLY A 63 15.74 1.95 0.88
CA GLY A 63 14.76 2.72 0.12
C GLY A 63 13.44 1.99 -0.14
N SER A 64 13.11 0.90 0.56
CA SER A 64 11.83 0.20 0.33
C SER A 64 10.64 1.11 0.69
N ALA A 65 9.59 1.10 -0.12
CA ALA A 65 8.34 1.81 0.20
C ALA A 65 7.54 1.10 1.31
N GLY A 66 6.67 1.82 2.02
CA GLY A 66 5.82 1.21 3.07
C GLY A 66 4.95 0.05 2.56
N VAL A 67 4.43 0.15 1.33
CA VAL A 67 3.68 -0.95 0.70
C VAL A 67 4.51 -2.23 0.53
N ALA A 68 5.82 -2.10 0.28
CA ALA A 68 6.72 -3.25 0.16
C ALA A 68 6.96 -3.89 1.53
N VAL A 69 7.10 -3.08 2.58
CA VAL A 69 7.22 -3.57 3.97
C VAL A 69 5.97 -4.36 4.37
N ALA A 70 4.77 -3.81 4.12
CA ALA A 70 3.50 -4.52 4.38
C ALA A 70 3.39 -5.82 3.57
N PHE A 71 3.82 -5.80 2.30
CA PHE A 71 3.85 -6.98 1.46
C PHE A 71 4.78 -8.08 2.01
N TYR A 72 5.98 -7.70 2.48
CA TYR A 72 6.91 -8.65 3.10
C TYR A 72 6.38 -9.22 4.41
N LEU A 73 5.73 -8.40 5.24
CA LEU A 73 5.08 -8.90 6.46
C LEU A 73 4.01 -9.94 6.11
N ALA A 74 3.13 -9.64 5.15
CA ALA A 74 2.10 -10.58 4.72
C ALA A 74 2.72 -11.88 4.16
N ALA A 75 3.78 -11.77 3.36
CA ALA A 75 4.49 -12.92 2.80
C ALA A 75 5.12 -13.79 3.88
N ALA A 76 5.77 -13.18 4.88
CA ALA A 76 6.36 -13.87 6.03
C ALA A 76 5.28 -14.56 6.88
N LEU A 77 4.19 -13.86 7.18
CA LEU A 77 3.06 -14.43 7.93
C LEU A 77 2.47 -15.65 7.22
N ARG A 78 2.23 -15.57 5.91
CA ARG A 78 1.75 -16.74 5.14
C ARG A 78 2.73 -17.90 5.23
N SER A 79 4.04 -17.64 5.18
CA SER A 79 5.06 -18.70 5.28
C SER A 79 5.06 -19.38 6.65
N VAL A 80 4.86 -18.64 7.74
CA VAL A 80 4.73 -19.21 9.09
C VAL A 80 3.47 -20.06 9.19
N LEU A 81 2.33 -19.53 8.75
CA LEU A 81 1.05 -20.27 8.74
C LEU A 81 1.09 -21.52 7.85
N ASP A 82 1.80 -21.48 6.72
CA ASP A 82 2.05 -22.65 5.87
C ASP A 82 2.82 -23.73 6.66
N ALA A 83 3.88 -23.35 7.37
CA ALA A 83 4.69 -24.29 8.17
C ALA A 83 3.93 -24.90 9.34
N GLU A 84 2.97 -24.16 9.90
CA GLU A 84 2.09 -24.62 10.99
C GLU A 84 0.88 -25.44 10.49
N GLY A 85 0.76 -25.66 9.17
CA GLY A 85 -0.36 -26.42 8.59
C GLY A 85 -1.70 -25.69 8.65
N TRP A 86 -1.71 -24.37 8.87
CA TRP A 86 -2.93 -23.55 9.00
C TRP A 86 -3.87 -23.68 7.79
N PHE A 87 -3.29 -23.87 6.61
CA PHE A 87 -3.98 -24.00 5.33
C PHE A 87 -4.32 -25.44 4.93
N ALA A 88 -4.12 -26.43 5.81
CA ALA A 88 -4.53 -27.81 5.53
C ALA A 88 -6.04 -27.94 5.27
N VAL A 89 -6.84 -27.07 5.89
CA VAL A 89 -8.32 -27.04 5.76
C VAL A 89 -8.85 -25.65 5.37
N ARG A 90 -7.96 -24.73 4.98
CA ARG A 90 -8.30 -23.34 4.64
C ARG A 90 -7.67 -22.94 3.31
N PRO A 91 -8.33 -22.08 2.51
CA PRO A 91 -7.74 -21.61 1.28
C PRO A 91 -6.47 -20.81 1.56
N ARG A 92 -5.38 -21.19 0.88
CA ARG A 92 -4.10 -20.46 0.94
C ARG A 92 -4.16 -19.21 0.06
N PRO A 93 -3.95 -18.00 0.60
CA PRO A 93 -4.03 -16.78 -0.18
C PRO A 93 -2.88 -16.66 -1.20
N SER A 94 -3.23 -16.23 -2.42
CA SER A 94 -2.26 -15.89 -3.45
C SER A 94 -1.86 -14.43 -3.33
N PHE A 95 -0.56 -14.16 -3.43
CA PHE A 95 -0.02 -12.79 -3.49
C PHE A 95 0.02 -12.23 -4.92
N ALA A 96 -0.24 -13.06 -5.93
CA ALA A 96 -0.22 -12.60 -7.31
C ALA A 96 -1.15 -11.39 -7.58
N PRO A 97 -2.35 -11.29 -6.97
CA PRO A 97 -3.23 -10.13 -7.10
C PRO A 97 -2.74 -8.85 -6.42
N LEU A 98 -1.72 -8.90 -5.56
CA LEU A 98 -1.23 -7.71 -4.84
C LEU A 98 -0.12 -6.97 -5.59
N TRP A 99 0.48 -7.58 -6.61
CA TRP A 99 1.64 -7.00 -7.30
C TRP A 99 1.38 -5.63 -7.91
N ASP A 100 0.15 -5.36 -8.36
CA ASP A 100 -0.20 -4.07 -8.92
C ASP A 100 -0.29 -2.98 -7.86
N LEU A 101 -0.83 -3.26 -6.67
CA LEU A 101 -0.80 -2.38 -5.52
C LEU A 101 0.62 -2.11 -5.05
N VAL A 102 1.45 -3.15 -4.95
CA VAL A 102 2.85 -3.01 -4.54
C VAL A 102 3.59 -2.11 -5.52
N ALA A 103 3.42 -2.32 -6.82
CA ALA A 103 4.05 -1.46 -7.83
C ALA A 103 3.54 -0.02 -7.79
N LEU A 104 2.22 0.17 -7.71
CA LEU A 104 1.61 1.50 -7.61
C LEU A 104 2.11 2.24 -6.38
N GLY A 105 2.01 1.65 -5.19
CA GLY A 105 2.45 2.28 -3.95
C GLY A 105 3.94 2.59 -3.96
N THR A 106 4.77 1.67 -4.47
CA THR A 106 6.22 1.91 -4.58
C THR A 106 6.55 3.10 -5.48
N VAL A 107 5.85 3.25 -6.61
CA VAL A 107 6.07 4.39 -7.51
C VAL A 107 5.48 5.69 -6.94
N ALA A 108 4.28 5.62 -6.35
CA ALA A 108 3.59 6.78 -5.79
C ALA A 108 4.34 7.40 -4.60
N ASP A 109 5.10 6.58 -3.87
CA ASP A 109 5.94 6.98 -2.74
C ASP A 109 7.29 7.60 -3.17
N VAL A 110 7.57 7.66 -4.47
CA VAL A 110 8.75 8.32 -5.06
C VAL A 110 10.09 7.83 -4.46
N VAL A 111 10.12 6.59 -3.96
CA VAL A 111 11.33 5.98 -3.43
C VAL A 111 12.32 5.61 -4.55
N PRO A 112 13.63 5.49 -4.26
CA PRO A 112 14.60 5.11 -5.27
C PRO A 112 14.26 3.76 -5.93
N LEU A 113 14.23 3.72 -7.26
CA LEU A 113 14.07 2.47 -8.03
C LEU A 113 15.38 1.70 -8.13
N GLU A 114 15.94 1.35 -6.97
CA GLU A 114 17.03 0.39 -6.85
C GLU A 114 16.55 -1.03 -7.20
N ARG A 115 17.44 -2.02 -7.16
CA ARG A 115 17.18 -3.41 -7.57
C ARG A 115 15.86 -3.99 -7.01
N ASN A 116 15.62 -3.91 -5.70
CA ASN A 116 14.46 -4.52 -5.05
C ASN A 116 13.16 -3.82 -5.46
N ASN A 117 13.04 -2.51 -5.28
CA ASN A 117 11.89 -1.73 -5.73
C ASN A 117 11.63 -1.90 -7.23
N ARG A 118 12.68 -1.92 -8.06
CA ARG A 118 12.56 -2.15 -9.51
C ARG A 118 11.95 -3.51 -9.81
N ILE A 119 12.34 -4.57 -9.09
CA ILE A 119 11.75 -5.89 -9.26
C ILE A 119 10.26 -5.86 -8.91
N LEU A 120 9.89 -5.26 -7.77
CA LEU A 120 8.49 -5.14 -7.33
C LEU A 120 7.63 -4.40 -8.38
N VAL A 121 8.11 -3.24 -8.84
CA VAL A 121 7.43 -2.43 -9.86
C VAL A 121 7.30 -3.18 -11.19
N MET A 122 8.35 -3.87 -11.63
CA MET A 122 8.31 -4.68 -12.85
C MET A 122 7.28 -5.81 -12.79
N GLN A 123 7.08 -6.44 -11.64
CA GLN A 123 6.06 -7.49 -11.50
C GLN A 123 4.63 -6.92 -11.57
N GLY A 124 4.38 -5.78 -10.92
CA GLY A 124 3.08 -5.12 -11.03
C GLY A 124 2.78 -4.61 -12.44
N LEU A 125 3.76 -4.01 -13.11
CA LEU A 125 3.61 -3.58 -14.51
C LEU A 125 3.31 -4.76 -15.44
N ARG A 126 4.02 -5.89 -15.29
CA ARG A 126 3.73 -7.12 -16.05
C ARG A 126 2.31 -7.60 -15.82
N ARG A 127 1.81 -7.52 -14.59
CA ARG A 127 0.44 -7.91 -14.25
C ARG A 127 -0.59 -6.98 -14.90
N LEU A 128 -0.41 -5.67 -14.78
CA LEU A 128 -1.29 -4.67 -15.36
C LEU A 128 -1.30 -4.75 -16.90
N ASN A 129 -0.13 -4.89 -17.51
CA ASN A 129 -0.02 -5.03 -18.97
C ASN A 129 -0.58 -6.34 -19.50
N ALA A 130 -0.68 -7.38 -18.68
CA ALA A 130 -1.38 -8.61 -19.03
C ALA A 130 -2.91 -8.52 -18.85
N GLY A 131 -3.47 -7.34 -18.53
CA GLY A 131 -4.90 -7.17 -18.24
C GLY A 131 -5.36 -7.85 -16.94
N ARG A 132 -4.42 -8.19 -16.05
CA ARG A 132 -4.71 -8.90 -14.79
C ARG A 132 -4.72 -7.98 -13.56
N GLY A 133 -4.72 -6.67 -13.78
CA GLY A 133 -4.83 -5.67 -12.70
C GLY A 133 -6.15 -5.77 -11.96
N ARG A 134 -6.22 -5.24 -10.75
CA ARG A 134 -7.46 -5.09 -9.99
C ARG A 134 -8.45 -4.18 -10.74
N PRO A 135 -9.78 -4.41 -10.62
CA PRO A 135 -10.78 -3.64 -11.32
C PRO A 135 -10.68 -2.12 -11.10
N GLY A 136 -10.39 -1.70 -9.85
CA GLY A 136 -10.17 -0.29 -9.52
C GLY A 136 -9.09 0.40 -10.36
N LEU A 137 -7.94 -0.27 -10.54
CA LEU A 137 -6.83 0.28 -11.33
C LEU A 137 -7.15 0.27 -12.82
N GLN A 138 -7.85 -0.76 -13.31
CA GLN A 138 -8.32 -0.81 -14.69
C GLN A 138 -9.29 0.34 -14.98
N ALA A 139 -10.26 0.58 -14.09
CA ALA A 139 -11.21 1.69 -14.23
C ALA A 139 -10.51 3.06 -14.22
N LEU A 140 -9.48 3.26 -13.38
CA LEU A 140 -8.67 4.48 -13.41
C LEU A 140 -7.92 4.67 -14.72
N LEU A 141 -7.40 3.59 -15.32
CA LEU A 141 -6.76 3.64 -16.63
C LEU A 141 -7.78 3.99 -17.73
N GLU A 142 -8.99 3.43 -17.67
CA GLU A 142 -10.10 3.74 -18.59
C GLU A 142 -10.44 5.24 -18.56
N VAL A 143 -10.71 5.81 -17.37
CA VAL A 143 -11.06 7.24 -17.25
C VAL A 143 -9.90 8.18 -17.59
N ALA A 144 -8.66 7.73 -17.40
CA ALA A 144 -7.47 8.47 -17.80
C ALA A 144 -7.17 8.37 -19.31
N GLY A 145 -7.94 7.60 -20.08
CA GLY A 145 -7.69 7.36 -21.50
C GLY A 145 -6.40 6.59 -21.78
N ARG A 146 -5.92 5.79 -20.81
CA ARG A 146 -4.65 5.06 -20.91
C ARG A 146 -4.90 3.58 -21.18
N ALA A 147 -4.50 3.12 -22.36
CA ALA A 147 -4.60 1.70 -22.72
C ALA A 147 -3.70 0.82 -21.84
N SER A 148 -4.27 -0.30 -21.35
CA SER A 148 -3.50 -1.38 -20.75
C SER A 148 -2.59 -2.05 -21.81
N GLY A 149 -1.52 -2.70 -21.37
CA GLY A 149 -0.60 -3.46 -22.24
C GLY A 149 0.70 -2.75 -22.59
N ARG A 150 0.80 -1.43 -22.40
CA ARG A 150 2.02 -0.64 -22.66
C ARG A 150 2.40 0.30 -21.50
N LEU A 151 1.92 0.01 -20.31
CA LEU A 151 2.18 0.80 -19.12
C LEU A 151 3.65 0.72 -18.73
N GLN A 152 4.18 1.87 -18.34
CA GLN A 152 5.50 2.08 -17.77
C GLN A 152 5.38 2.59 -16.34
N ALA A 153 6.49 2.63 -15.60
CA ALA A 153 6.48 3.13 -14.22
C ALA A 153 5.96 4.58 -14.12
N SER A 154 6.28 5.43 -15.10
CA SER A 154 5.77 6.79 -15.19
C SER A 154 4.25 6.86 -15.26
N ASP A 155 3.58 5.89 -15.89
CA ASP A 155 2.11 5.83 -15.92
C ASP A 155 1.55 5.60 -14.51
N LEU A 156 2.19 4.77 -13.69
CA LEU A 156 1.80 4.59 -12.29
C LEU A 156 1.94 5.90 -11.51
N GLY A 157 3.07 6.59 -11.66
CA GLY A 157 3.41 7.78 -10.87
C GLY A 157 2.70 9.07 -11.29
N PHE A 158 2.39 9.24 -12.59
CA PHE A 158 1.81 10.50 -13.12
C PHE A 158 0.35 10.37 -13.53
N ILE A 159 -0.16 9.16 -13.70
CA ILE A 159 -1.56 8.92 -14.10
C ILE A 159 -2.37 8.35 -12.93
N LEU A 160 -1.93 7.22 -12.36
CA LEU A 160 -2.70 6.53 -11.31
C LEU A 160 -2.51 7.17 -9.92
N GLY A 161 -1.26 7.39 -9.52
CA GLY A 161 -0.91 7.96 -8.21
C GLY A 161 -1.65 9.27 -7.90
N PRO A 162 -1.63 10.29 -8.79
CA PRO A 162 -2.28 11.56 -8.53
C PRO A 162 -3.80 11.44 -8.37
N ARG A 163 -4.46 10.53 -9.09
CA ARG A 163 -5.91 10.31 -8.97
C ARG A 163 -6.28 9.68 -7.64
N ILE A 164 -5.49 8.74 -7.17
CA ILE A 164 -5.70 8.11 -5.87
C ILE A 164 -5.41 9.11 -4.75
N ASN A 165 -4.38 9.93 -4.91
CA ASN A 165 -3.97 10.95 -3.93
C ASN A 165 -4.77 12.25 -4.02
N ALA A 166 -5.64 12.42 -5.04
CA ALA A 166 -6.50 13.60 -5.15
C ALA A 166 -7.60 13.62 -4.08
N ALA A 167 -7.88 12.46 -3.48
CA ALA A 167 -8.66 12.34 -2.28
C ALA A 167 -7.94 12.96 -1.06
N GLY A 168 -8.12 14.27 -0.86
CA GLY A 168 -7.39 15.04 0.15
C GLY A 168 -8.00 15.03 1.56
N ARG A 169 -9.28 14.69 1.71
CA ARG A 169 -9.97 14.58 3.03
C ARG A 169 -10.23 13.13 3.39
N LEU A 170 -10.44 12.85 4.68
CA LEU A 170 -10.73 11.49 5.17
C LEU A 170 -11.92 10.83 4.44
N GLU A 171 -12.99 11.58 4.18
CA GLU A 171 -14.17 11.10 3.42
C GLU A 171 -13.80 10.75 1.97
N ASP A 172 -12.87 11.51 1.36
CA ASP A 172 -12.41 11.24 0.01
C ASP A 172 -11.44 10.04 -0.03
N MET A 173 -10.59 9.87 1.00
CA MET A 173 -9.63 8.76 1.07
C MET A 173 -10.34 7.41 1.09
N GLU A 174 -11.54 7.35 1.66
CA GLU A 174 -12.39 6.17 1.62
C GLU A 174 -12.74 5.76 0.19
N ILE A 175 -12.92 6.73 -0.73
CA ILE A 175 -13.18 6.46 -2.16
C ILE A 175 -11.99 5.74 -2.78
N GLY A 176 -10.77 6.19 -2.49
CA GLY A 176 -9.53 5.54 -2.95
C GLY A 176 -9.44 4.09 -2.49
N ILE A 177 -9.69 3.84 -1.19
CA ILE A 177 -9.68 2.48 -0.64
C ILE A 177 -10.78 1.62 -1.27
N ARG A 178 -12.01 2.13 -1.35
CA ARG A 178 -13.14 1.42 -1.96
C ARG A 178 -12.87 1.09 -3.42
N LEU A 179 -12.27 2.00 -4.17
CA LEU A 179 -11.86 1.76 -5.56
C LEU A 179 -10.86 0.60 -5.61
N LEU A 180 -9.80 0.66 -4.81
CA LEU A 180 -8.77 -0.38 -4.79
C LEU A 180 -9.36 -1.73 -4.38
N LEU A 181 -10.38 -1.74 -3.51
CA LEU A 181 -11.07 -2.95 -3.03
C LEU A 181 -12.23 -3.43 -3.92
N ALA A 182 -12.60 -2.69 -4.96
CA ALA A 182 -13.75 -3.02 -5.80
C ALA A 182 -13.65 -4.44 -6.40
N PRO A 183 -14.71 -5.25 -6.32
CA PRO A 183 -14.70 -6.64 -6.79
C PRO A 183 -14.75 -6.76 -8.32
N ASP A 184 -15.27 -5.75 -9.02
CA ASP A 184 -15.51 -5.75 -10.46
C ASP A 184 -15.45 -4.34 -11.07
N LEU A 185 -15.52 -4.25 -12.40
CA LEU A 185 -15.47 -2.97 -13.13
C LEU A 185 -16.74 -2.14 -12.95
N GLU A 186 -17.88 -2.78 -12.73
CA GLU A 186 -19.16 -2.10 -12.58
C GLU A 186 -19.16 -1.24 -11.31
N SER A 187 -18.70 -1.80 -10.20
CA SER A 187 -18.53 -1.10 -8.91
C SER A 187 -17.33 -0.14 -8.91
N ALA A 188 -16.28 -0.41 -9.69
CA ALA A 188 -15.08 0.42 -9.76
C ALA A 188 -15.26 1.72 -10.56
N ARG A 189 -15.99 1.68 -11.68
CA ARG A 189 -16.11 2.83 -12.62
C ARG A 189 -16.64 4.11 -11.98
N PRO A 190 -17.72 4.08 -11.18
CA PRO A 190 -18.22 5.30 -10.52
C PRO A 190 -17.17 5.92 -9.60
N LEU A 191 -16.43 5.10 -8.85
CA LEU A 191 -15.37 5.55 -7.94
C LEU A 191 -14.19 6.15 -8.72
N ALA A 192 -13.81 5.53 -9.84
CA ALA A 192 -12.74 6.02 -10.70
C ALA A 192 -13.09 7.39 -11.32
N MET A 193 -14.34 7.57 -11.77
CA MET A 193 -14.83 8.85 -12.27
C MET A 193 -14.78 9.94 -11.20
N GLN A 194 -15.19 9.61 -9.97
CA GLN A 194 -15.16 10.53 -8.84
C GLN A 194 -13.72 10.97 -8.51
N LEU A 195 -12.77 10.04 -8.45
CA LEU A 195 -11.35 10.34 -8.20
C LEU A 195 -10.71 11.14 -9.35
N ASP A 196 -11.10 10.88 -10.60
CA ASP A 196 -10.64 11.66 -11.75
C ASP A 196 -11.16 13.11 -11.69
N GLU A 197 -12.40 13.32 -11.28
CA GLU A 197 -12.98 14.64 -11.07
C GLU A 197 -12.27 15.40 -9.93
N LEU A 198 -12.05 14.76 -8.78
CA LEU A 198 -11.27 15.33 -7.66
C LEU A 198 -9.85 15.73 -8.12
N ASN A 199 -9.21 14.89 -8.93
CA ASN A 199 -7.88 15.17 -9.47
C ASN A 199 -7.90 16.37 -10.44
N ARG A 200 -8.95 16.54 -11.26
CA ARG A 200 -9.10 17.71 -12.13
C ARG A 200 -9.31 18.98 -11.32
N GLN A 201 -10.16 18.94 -10.29
CA GLN A 201 -10.39 20.08 -9.39
C GLN A 201 -9.12 20.51 -8.67
N ARG A 202 -8.34 19.55 -8.15
CA ARG A 202 -7.05 19.82 -7.50
C ARG A 202 -6.08 20.54 -8.44
N ARG A 203 -5.94 20.08 -9.68
CA ARG A 203 -5.04 20.72 -10.67
C ARG A 203 -5.45 22.14 -11.01
N GLY A 204 -6.75 22.41 -11.13
CA GLY A 204 -7.27 23.77 -11.39
C GLY A 204 -7.07 24.76 -10.23
N ILE A 205 -6.62 24.32 -9.05
CA ILE A 205 -6.25 25.16 -7.91
C ILE A 205 -4.72 25.35 -7.81
N GLU A 206 -3.95 24.36 -8.27
CA GLU A 206 -2.47 24.37 -8.24
C GLU A 206 -1.85 25.11 -9.45
N ASP A 207 -2.59 25.28 -10.55
CA ASP A 207 -2.24 26.10 -11.74
C ASP A 207 -2.69 27.57 -11.60
#